data_AF-A0A9P0D573-F1
#
_entry.id   AF-A0A9P0D573-F1
#
_cell.length_a   1.000
_cell.length_b   1.000
_cell.length_c   1.000
_cell.angle_alpha   90.00
_cell.angle_beta   90.00
_cell.angle_gamma   90.00
#
_symmetry.space_group_name_H-M   'P 1'
#
loop_
_entity.id
_entity.type
_entity.pdbx_description
1 polymer ?
#
loop_
_entity_poly.entity_id
_entity_poly.type
_entity_poly.pdbx_seq_one_letter_code
_entity_poly.pdbx_strand_id
1 'polypeptide(L)'
;MINNKVISKIHEDLSCSEHEEADTKIVYHVCNIDAQANFVIRCSDTDIAAIILGNIHHLKNGDSHIWILTSTGNKQRYVDLNTICEQFGPSPSFCRSLPAFHANRGCDFNPAFFKKGKQMPYIILKKN
;
A
#
# COMPACT_ATOMS: atom_id res chain seq x y z
N MET A 1 -27.61 5.63 -8.90
CA MET A 1 -28.47 6.83 -8.86
C MET A 1 -29.91 6.37 -8.95
N ILE A 2 -30.74 6.67 -7.95
CA ILE A 2 -32.20 6.57 -8.08
C ILE A 2 -32.68 8.01 -7.85
N ASN A 3 -33.43 8.57 -8.81
CA ASN A 3 -34.01 9.91 -8.72
C ASN A 3 -32.98 11.05 -8.48
N ASN A 4 -31.86 11.08 -9.22
CA ASN A 4 -30.83 12.14 -9.13
C ASN A 4 -30.22 12.40 -7.73
N LYS A 5 -30.44 11.52 -6.75
CA LYS A 5 -29.72 11.55 -5.47
C LYS A 5 -28.55 10.57 -5.50
N VAL A 6 -27.40 11.05 -5.03
CA VAL A 6 -26.27 10.19 -4.65
C VAL A 6 -26.73 9.38 -3.45
N ILE A 7 -26.79 8.06 -3.62
CA ILE A 7 -27.09 7.12 -2.54
C ILE A 7 -25.74 6.67 -1.99
N SER A 8 -25.41 7.07 -0.76
CA SER A 8 -24.32 6.44 -0.02
C SER A 8 -24.87 5.22 0.71
N LYS A 9 -24.10 4.13 0.68
CA LYS A 9 -24.38 2.94 1.47
C LYS A 9 -23.13 2.65 2.28
N ILE A 10 -23.29 2.55 3.59
CA ILE A 10 -22.20 2.16 4.49
C ILE A 10 -22.17 0.63 4.49
N HIS A 11 -20.97 0.10 4.24
CA HIS A 11 -20.67 -1.32 4.28
C HIS A 11 -19.74 -1.53 5.48
N GLU A 12 -20.31 -1.81 6.64
CA GLU A 12 -19.55 -1.99 7.90
C GLU A 12 -18.52 -3.12 7.79
N ASP A 13 -18.85 -4.14 6.99
CA ASP A 13 -18.00 -5.28 6.62
C ASP A 13 -16.75 -4.91 5.81
N LEU A 14 -16.74 -3.71 5.22
CA LEU A 14 -15.60 -3.18 4.48
C LEU A 14 -14.75 -2.21 5.31
N SER A 15 -15.03 -2.11 6.61
CA SER A 15 -14.32 -1.27 7.57
C SER A 15 -13.67 -2.10 8.67
N CYS A 16 -12.51 -1.65 9.17
CA CYS A 16 -11.85 -2.22 10.34
C CYS A 16 -11.79 -1.14 11.42
N SER A 17 -12.55 -1.31 12.52
CA SER A 17 -12.60 -0.35 13.62
C SER A 17 -11.29 -0.28 14.42
N GLU A 18 -10.46 -1.31 14.34
CA GLU A 18 -9.17 -1.40 15.03
C GLU A 18 -8.08 -0.58 14.34
N HIS A 19 -8.23 -0.29 13.05
CA HIS A 19 -7.31 0.57 12.34
C HIS A 19 -7.68 2.03 12.64
N GLU A 20 -6.73 2.84 13.10
CA GLU A 20 -6.95 4.27 13.32
C GLU A 20 -6.68 5.07 12.04
N GLU A 21 -5.52 4.82 11.43
CA GLU A 21 -4.95 5.61 10.35
C GLU A 21 -5.60 5.36 8.98
N ALA A 22 -5.62 6.38 8.12
CA ALA A 22 -6.30 6.32 6.84
C ALA A 22 -5.65 5.33 5.86
N ASP A 23 -4.32 5.27 5.83
CA ASP A 23 -3.55 4.40 4.93
C ASP A 23 -3.77 2.90 5.21
N THR A 24 -3.73 2.50 6.49
CA THR A 24 -4.00 1.13 6.94
C THR A 24 -5.46 0.74 6.70
N LYS A 25 -6.41 1.68 6.83
CA LYS A 25 -7.83 1.47 6.43
C LYS A 25 -7.98 1.24 4.94
N ILE A 26 -7.30 2.04 4.10
CA ILE A 26 -7.36 1.88 2.64
C ILE A 26 -6.80 0.51 2.24
N VAL A 27 -5.66 0.10 2.81
CA VAL A 27 -5.06 -1.22 2.53
C VAL A 27 -6.00 -2.36 2.93
N TYR A 28 -6.59 -2.28 4.13
CA TYR A 28 -7.58 -3.25 4.60
C TYR A 28 -8.76 -3.36 3.62
N HIS A 29 -9.28 -2.22 3.16
CA HIS A 29 -10.39 -2.16 2.23
C HIS A 29 -10.05 -2.85 0.90
N VAL A 30 -8.89 -2.52 0.31
CA VAL A 30 -8.40 -3.15 -0.93
C VAL A 30 -8.25 -4.67 -0.79
N CYS A 31 -7.70 -5.14 0.33
CA CYS A 31 -7.51 -6.58 0.55
C CYS A 31 -8.83 -7.34 0.74
N ASN A 32 -9.87 -6.69 1.27
CA ASN A 32 -11.13 -7.35 1.60
C ASN A 32 -12.19 -7.35 0.50
N ILE A 33 -11.95 -6.65 -0.62
CA ILE A 33 -12.85 -6.68 -1.78
C ILE A 33 -12.73 -8.03 -2.48
N ASP A 34 -13.82 -8.78 -2.46
CA ASP A 34 -13.95 -10.10 -3.11
C ASP A 34 -14.42 -9.94 -4.56
N ALA A 35 -13.65 -9.19 -5.35
CA ALA A 35 -13.90 -9.00 -6.77
C ALA A 35 -12.56 -8.74 -7.48
N GLN A 36 -12.43 -9.27 -8.69
CA GLN A 36 -11.33 -8.89 -9.59
C GLN A 36 -11.52 -7.42 -9.97
N ALA A 37 -10.56 -6.57 -9.62
CA ALA A 37 -10.67 -5.13 -9.87
C ALA A 37 -9.33 -4.45 -10.17
N ASN A 38 -9.44 -3.27 -10.78
CA ASN A 38 -8.34 -2.32 -10.87
C ASN A 38 -8.52 -1.27 -9.77
N PHE A 39 -7.70 -1.36 -8.73
CA PHE A 39 -7.70 -0.41 -7.62
C PHE A 39 -6.84 0.80 -7.96
N VAL A 40 -7.42 2.00 -7.86
CA VAL A 40 -6.66 3.25 -7.97
C VAL A 40 -6.72 3.97 -6.64
N ILE A 41 -5.58 3.98 -5.94
CA ILE A 41 -5.40 4.68 -4.68
C ILE A 41 -4.82 6.06 -4.99
N ARG A 42 -5.61 7.12 -4.77
CA ARG A 42 -5.13 8.49 -4.95
C ARG A 42 -4.50 8.99 -3.65
N CYS A 43 -3.17 9.04 -3.59
CA CYS A 43 -2.44 9.48 -2.41
C CYS A 43 -1.08 10.07 -2.78
N SER A 44 -0.66 11.10 -2.04
CA SER A 44 0.71 11.64 -2.10
C SER A 44 1.64 11.02 -1.04
N ASP A 45 1.07 10.39 -0.03
CA ASP A 45 1.80 9.67 1.01
C ASP A 45 2.49 8.44 0.44
N THR A 46 3.74 8.20 0.83
CA THR A 46 4.52 7.05 0.37
C THR A 46 4.32 5.81 1.23
N ASP A 47 3.81 5.97 2.45
CA ASP A 47 3.67 4.89 3.43
C ASP A 47 2.70 3.84 2.92
N ILE A 48 1.62 4.29 2.27
CA ILE A 48 0.63 3.44 1.64
C ILE A 48 1.24 2.47 0.61
N ALA A 49 2.32 2.85 -0.09
CA ALA A 49 2.98 1.96 -1.04
C ALA A 49 3.70 0.82 -0.30
N ALA A 50 4.41 1.12 0.79
CA ALA A 50 5.08 0.12 1.61
C ALA A 50 4.07 -0.82 2.28
N ILE A 51 2.96 -0.27 2.79
CA ILE A 51 1.91 -1.04 3.45
C ILE A 51 1.19 -1.95 2.45
N ILE A 52 0.80 -1.46 1.27
CA ILE A 52 0.18 -2.30 0.23
C ILE A 52 1.14 -3.41 -0.20
N LEU A 53 2.39 -3.09 -0.54
CA LEU A 53 3.35 -4.11 -0.98
C LEU A 53 3.54 -5.19 0.09
N GLY A 54 3.61 -4.79 1.37
CA GLY A 54 3.68 -5.72 2.50
C GLY A 54 2.46 -6.64 2.63
N ASN A 55 1.28 -6.18 2.21
CA ASN A 55 0.01 -6.87 2.40
C ASN A 55 -0.63 -7.38 1.11
N ILE A 56 0.04 -7.27 -0.05
CA ILE A 56 -0.54 -7.63 -1.36
C ILE A 56 -0.97 -9.10 -1.45
N HIS A 57 -0.32 -9.97 -0.67
CA HIS A 57 -0.66 -11.39 -0.55
C HIS A 57 -1.99 -11.67 0.20
N HIS A 58 -2.59 -10.64 0.82
CA HIS A 58 -3.91 -10.70 1.44
C HIS A 58 -5.05 -10.33 0.48
N LEU A 59 -4.76 -9.97 -0.78
CA LEU A 59 -5.79 -9.78 -1.79
C LEU A 59 -6.62 -11.06 -1.95
N LYS A 60 -7.95 -10.94 -1.81
CA LYS A 60 -8.87 -12.07 -2.05
C LYS A 60 -8.86 -12.54 -3.51
N ASN A 61 -8.55 -11.64 -4.45
CA ASN A 61 -8.45 -11.96 -5.87
C ASN A 61 -7.06 -11.57 -6.41
N GLY A 62 -6.24 -12.59 -6.71
CA GLY A 62 -4.85 -12.43 -7.16
C GLY A 62 -4.67 -11.79 -8.55
N ASP A 63 -5.73 -11.76 -9.37
CA ASP A 63 -5.69 -11.11 -10.69
C ASP A 63 -5.99 -9.61 -10.62
N SER A 64 -6.21 -9.08 -9.42
CA SER A 64 -6.45 -7.65 -9.20
C SER A 64 -5.16 -6.84 -9.36
N HIS A 65 -5.31 -5.65 -9.90
CA HIS A 65 -4.21 -4.72 -10.12
C HIS A 65 -4.35 -3.48 -9.25
N ILE A 66 -3.25 -3.04 -8.64
CA ILE A 66 -3.22 -1.89 -7.74
C ILE A 66 -2.32 -0.80 -8.29
N TRP A 67 -2.89 0.40 -8.39
CA TRP A 67 -2.22 1.61 -8.86
C TRP A 67 -2.25 2.67 -7.77
N ILE A 68 -1.15 3.39 -7.59
CA ILE A 68 -1.14 4.65 -6.85
C ILE A 68 -1.14 5.81 -7.84
N LEU A 69 -2.17 6.65 -7.78
CA LEU A 69 -2.18 7.96 -8.43
C LEU A 69 -1.58 8.98 -7.47
N THR A 70 -0.36 9.41 -7.74
CA THR A 70 0.40 10.36 -6.91
C THR A 70 0.63 11.70 -7.62
N SER A 71 1.12 12.70 -6.87
CA SER A 71 1.32 14.08 -7.32
C SER A 71 0.00 14.80 -7.70
N THR A 72 0.09 16.08 -8.07
CA THR A 72 -1.07 16.92 -8.40
C THR A 72 -0.88 17.67 -9.72
N GLY A 73 -1.99 18.06 -10.36
CA GLY A 73 -2.00 18.79 -11.64
C GLY A 73 -1.31 18.02 -12.77
N ASN A 74 -0.56 18.73 -13.61
CA ASN A 74 0.11 18.16 -14.79
C ASN A 74 1.28 17.20 -14.45
N LYS A 75 1.60 17.00 -13.16
CA LYS A 75 2.63 16.07 -12.69
C LYS A 75 2.05 14.76 -12.18
N GLN A 76 0.73 14.58 -12.27
CA GLN A 76 0.07 13.34 -11.86
C GLN A 76 0.67 12.14 -12.60
N ARG A 77 0.92 11.08 -11.85
CA ARG A 77 1.49 9.84 -12.38
C ARG A 77 0.90 8.64 -11.68
N TYR A 78 0.67 7.58 -12.46
CA TYR A 78 0.27 6.28 -11.95
C TYR A 78 1.53 5.45 -11.66
N VAL A 79 1.54 4.82 -10.50
CA VAL A 79 2.58 3.87 -10.09
C VAL A 79 1.93 2.50 -9.97
N ASP A 80 2.40 1.55 -10.76
CA ASP A 80 1.96 0.15 -10.73
C ASP A 80 2.63 -0.58 -9.57
N LEU A 81 1.86 -1.03 -8.58
CA LEU A 81 2.41 -1.77 -7.45
C LEU A 81 2.60 -3.26 -7.75
N ASN A 82 1.82 -3.83 -8.67
CA ASN A 82 1.98 -5.23 -9.10
C ASN A 82 3.32 -5.40 -9.80
N THR A 83 3.62 -4.52 -10.77
CA THR A 83 4.92 -4.52 -11.47
C THR A 83 6.09 -4.33 -10.48
N ILE A 84 5.96 -3.47 -9.47
CA ILE A 84 6.98 -3.28 -8.44
C ILE A 84 7.17 -4.57 -7.60
N CYS A 85 6.08 -5.22 -7.22
CA CYS A 85 6.12 -6.49 -6.50
C CYS A 85 6.84 -7.57 -7.31
N GLU A 86 6.54 -7.69 -8.61
CA GLU A 86 7.20 -8.63 -9.52
C GLU A 86 8.71 -8.37 -9.65
N GLN A 87 9.13 -7.10 -9.65
CA GLN A 87 10.55 -6.72 -9.70
C GLN A 87 11.32 -7.12 -8.44
N PHE A 88 10.65 -7.30 -7.30
CA PHE A 88 11.26 -7.83 -6.08
C PHE A 88 11.43 -9.35 -6.10
N GLY A 89 10.87 -10.02 -7.11
CA GLY A 89 10.99 -11.45 -7.33
C GLY A 89 9.86 -12.26 -6.67
N PRO A 90 9.90 -13.60 -6.81
CA PRO A 90 8.82 -14.48 -6.41
C PRO A 90 8.69 -14.66 -4.90
N SER A 91 9.70 -14.22 -4.11
CA SER A 91 9.66 -14.38 -2.66
C SER A 91 8.77 -13.32 -2.01
N PRO A 92 7.69 -13.70 -1.31
CA PRO A 92 6.86 -12.73 -0.62
C PRO A 92 7.53 -12.17 0.64
N SER A 93 8.68 -12.73 1.08
CA SER A 93 9.41 -12.26 2.27
C SER A 93 9.88 -10.81 2.11
N PHE A 94 10.39 -10.47 0.92
CA PHE A 94 10.91 -9.14 0.66
C PHE A 94 9.81 -8.09 0.77
N CYS A 95 8.70 -8.26 0.04
CA CYS A 95 7.57 -7.35 0.12
C CYS A 95 7.00 -7.26 1.54
N ARG A 96 6.80 -8.40 2.23
CA ARG A 96 6.31 -8.44 3.62
C ARG A 96 7.19 -7.69 4.62
N SER A 97 8.48 -7.56 4.33
CA SER A 97 9.42 -6.83 5.19
C SER A 97 9.41 -5.31 4.97
N LEU A 98 8.82 -4.81 3.87
CA LEU A 98 8.86 -3.40 3.50
C LEU A 98 8.22 -2.47 4.53
N PRO A 99 7.07 -2.79 5.17
CA PRO A 99 6.52 -1.94 6.23
C PRO A 99 7.49 -1.77 7.40
N ALA A 100 8.09 -2.87 7.86
CA ALA A 100 9.08 -2.85 8.94
C ALA A 100 10.37 -2.12 8.52
N PHE A 101 10.82 -2.31 7.28
CA PHE A 101 11.94 -1.58 6.72
C PHE A 101 11.67 -0.07 6.68
N HIS A 102 10.48 0.33 6.24
CA HIS A 102 10.08 1.73 6.14
C HIS A 102 10.03 2.40 7.52
N ALA A 103 9.36 1.77 8.49
CA ALA A 103 9.24 2.28 9.86
C ALA A 103 10.59 2.44 10.58
N ASN A 104 11.53 1.50 10.40
CA ASN A 104 12.83 1.50 11.09
C ASN A 104 13.86 2.47 10.48
N ARG A 105 13.53 3.11 9.36
CA ARG A 105 14.45 3.97 8.61
C ARG A 105 14.08 5.45 8.69
N GLY A 106 13.13 5.78 9.56
CA GLY A 106 12.58 7.11 9.75
C GLY A 106 11.53 7.42 8.69
N CYS A 107 10.28 7.08 8.99
CA CYS A 107 9.13 7.79 8.44
C CYS A 107 8.59 8.71 9.53
N ASP A 108 8.29 9.96 9.14
CA ASP A 108 7.73 11.10 9.88
C ASP A 108 8.25 11.38 11.29
N PHE A 109 8.00 10.50 12.26
CA PHE A 109 8.36 10.70 13.68
C PHE A 109 9.26 9.61 14.27
N ASN A 110 9.59 8.55 13.54
CA ASN A 110 10.36 7.44 14.08
C ASN A 110 11.88 7.72 14.04
N PRO A 111 12.63 7.58 15.16
CA PRO A 111 14.06 7.78 15.15
C PRO A 111 14.74 6.74 14.24
N ALA A 112 15.53 7.22 13.28
CA ALA A 112 16.36 6.34 12.46
C ALA A 112 17.61 5.89 13.23
N PHE A 113 18.12 4.70 12.91
CA PHE A 113 19.40 4.23 13.45
C PHE A 113 20.54 5.25 13.20
N PHE A 114 21.19 5.69 14.27
CA PHE A 114 22.28 6.67 14.24
C PHE A 114 23.37 6.29 13.22
N LYS A 115 23.70 7.22 12.31
CA LYS A 115 24.69 7.05 11.24
C LYS A 115 24.44 5.88 10.26
N LYS A 116 23.22 5.34 10.20
CA LYS A 116 22.85 4.36 9.16
C LYS A 116 21.96 5.04 8.13
N GLY A 117 22.40 5.09 6.87
CA GLY A 117 21.60 5.53 5.71
C GLY A 117 20.71 4.41 5.15
N LYS A 118 19.85 4.71 4.16
CA LYS A 118 18.83 3.75 3.63
C LYS A 118 19.44 2.60 2.81
N GLN A 119 20.59 2.83 2.17
CA GLN A 119 21.22 1.86 1.27
C GLN A 119 21.69 0.59 1.99
N MET A 120 22.40 0.72 3.12
CA MET A 120 22.97 -0.45 3.79
C MET A 120 21.90 -1.43 4.31
N PRO A 121 20.84 -0.97 5.01
CA PRO A 121 19.74 -1.85 5.42
C PRO A 121 19.01 -2.45 4.22
N TYR A 122 18.86 -1.71 3.11
CA TYR A 122 18.22 -2.26 1.90
C TYR A 122 19.05 -3.40 1.29
N ILE A 123 20.38 -3.24 1.23
CA ILE A 123 21.29 -4.29 0.77
C ILE A 123 21.22 -5.51 1.67
N ILE A 124 21.13 -5.32 2.99
CA ILE A 124 20.97 -6.43 3.96
C ILE A 124 19.64 -7.13 3.72
N LEU A 125 18.56 -6.37 3.54
CA LEU A 125 17.23 -6.92 3.30
C LEU A 125 17.19 -7.75 2.02
N LYS A 126 17.80 -7.26 0.93
CA LYS A 126 17.88 -7.98 -0.35
C LYS A 126 18.66 -9.30 -0.32
N LYS A 127 19.45 -9.54 0.72
CA LYS A 127 20.25 -10.77 0.88
C LYS A 127 19.49 -11.89 1.59
N ASN A 128 18.34 -11.60 2.19
CA ASN A 128 17.45 -12.56 2.87
C ASN A 128 16.21 -12.85 2.02
#